data_AF-A0A834GF42-F1
#
_entry.id   AF-A0A834GF42-F1
#
_cell.length_a   1.000
_cell.length_b   1.000
_cell.length_c   1.000
_cell.angle_alpha   90.00
_cell.angle_beta   90.00
_cell.angle_gamma   90.00
#
_symmetry.space_group_name_H-M   'P 1'
#
loop_
_entity.id
_entity.type
_entity.pdbx_description
1 polymer ?
#
loop_
_entity_poly.entity_id
_entity_poly.type
_entity_poly.pdbx_seq_one_letter_code
_entity_poly.pdbx_strand_id
1 'polypeptide(L)'
;MYRLSLEENNFNNSLPSGIENIPGLQILNLSYNVLACSIPNTIGLSTSLTFLNLAHNSFMGILPLEIGKLNNLQKLDISDNKLSGHIPSTLGNCLKLESLRLEGNKFQGSIPPSFSSLGGLEILDLSCNNLSGQIQEDIAALRFLKNLNLSFNNLTDEMPLQGVFRNSSIISLVGNKGLYGGIAKMQLPTCPKSMKKGNSLGFKIIVAITCTVVVGTLILLLVVFLRKRKQKDKSTTLSSLGDDLLRFLTVNCSNSDGGQTNSLAIKGSIGYVALEYGIGGKTPTKGDVYSYEILLLEMLTGKRPTNELFTNGQSLHEFSMLALPERVMEIVDSHMPLEEPVEVEMDARNDRVGQDKIQSCLISLVRMGFACSAQPPSERMNFKDVIVGLMTIKEVFTGVGIHGRKQLRMQHAGEGTSQASE
;
A
#
# COMPACT_ATOMS: atom_id res chain seq x y z
N MET A 1 -31.92 18.44 1.18
CA MET A 1 -31.40 17.12 1.62
C MET A 1 -30.07 17.37 2.30
N TYR A 2 -29.93 17.08 3.59
CA TYR A 2 -28.72 17.40 4.37
C TYR A 2 -27.62 16.35 4.24
N ARG A 3 -28.00 15.08 4.08
CA ARG A 3 -27.10 13.94 4.00
C ARG A 3 -27.47 13.06 2.80
N LEU A 4 -26.48 12.72 2.00
CA LEU A 4 -26.52 11.69 0.96
C LEU A 4 -25.46 10.64 1.30
N SER A 5 -25.91 9.46 1.69
CA SER A 5 -25.09 8.31 2.07
C SER A 5 -25.46 7.14 1.15
N LEU A 6 -24.52 6.75 0.30
CA LEU A 6 -24.63 5.70 -0.71
C LEU A 6 -23.40 4.78 -0.67
N GLU A 7 -22.78 4.67 0.50
CA GLU A 7 -21.64 3.79 0.75
C GLU A 7 -21.95 2.31 0.53
N GLU A 8 -20.92 1.50 0.24
CA GLU A 8 -21.01 0.03 0.11
C GLU A 8 -22.01 -0.43 -0.96
N ASN A 9 -21.90 0.15 -2.14
CA ASN A 9 -22.73 -0.20 -3.30
C ASN A 9 -21.84 -0.54 -4.51
N ASN A 10 -22.47 -0.94 -5.62
CA ASN A 10 -21.78 -1.17 -6.89
C ASN A 10 -21.96 -0.01 -7.87
N PHE A 11 -22.09 1.23 -7.38
CA PHE A 11 -22.21 2.40 -8.26
C PHE A 11 -20.92 2.56 -9.06
N ASN A 12 -21.07 2.60 -10.38
CA ASN A 12 -19.97 2.71 -11.33
C ASN A 12 -20.04 4.05 -12.09
N ASN A 13 -19.13 4.24 -13.03
CA ASN A 13 -18.97 5.49 -13.79
C ASN A 13 -18.52 6.68 -12.92
N SER A 14 -18.73 7.90 -13.39
CA SER A 14 -18.24 9.11 -12.74
C SER A 14 -19.15 9.59 -11.61
N LEU A 15 -18.63 10.47 -10.75
CA LEU A 15 -19.45 11.28 -9.86
C LEU A 15 -20.49 12.06 -10.70
N PRO A 16 -21.81 11.92 -10.43
CA PRO A 16 -22.83 12.53 -11.27
C PRO A 16 -22.81 14.06 -11.15
N SER A 17 -22.83 14.74 -12.31
CA SER A 17 -23.08 16.18 -12.39
C SER A 17 -24.49 16.48 -11.86
N GLY A 18 -24.60 17.36 -10.87
CA GLY A 18 -25.85 17.70 -10.19
C GLY A 18 -25.81 17.55 -8.68
N ILE A 19 -24.81 16.84 -8.13
CA ILE A 19 -24.54 16.83 -6.67
C ILE A 19 -24.30 18.26 -6.15
N GLU A 20 -23.67 19.10 -6.97
CA GLU A 20 -23.46 20.52 -6.71
C GLU A 20 -24.76 21.34 -6.57
N ASN A 21 -25.87 20.84 -7.12
CA ASN A 21 -27.15 21.54 -7.13
C ASN A 21 -28.07 21.10 -5.99
N ILE A 22 -27.59 20.29 -5.04
CA ILE A 22 -28.37 19.86 -3.88
C ILE A 22 -28.26 20.94 -2.78
N PRO A 23 -29.27 21.80 -2.58
CA PRO A 23 -29.17 22.88 -1.61
C PRO A 23 -29.06 22.32 -0.18
N GLY A 24 -28.06 22.81 0.55
CA GLY A 24 -27.83 22.46 1.95
C GLY A 24 -27.26 21.06 2.19
N LEU A 25 -26.68 20.41 1.16
CA LEU A 25 -25.97 19.14 1.36
C LEU A 25 -24.74 19.35 2.24
N GLN A 26 -24.70 18.67 3.37
CA GLN A 26 -23.61 18.74 4.35
C GLN A 26 -22.78 17.46 4.40
N ILE A 27 -23.43 16.30 4.23
CA ILE A 27 -22.76 15.01 4.24
C ILE A 27 -22.92 14.34 2.88
N LEU A 28 -21.80 14.06 2.23
CA LEU A 28 -21.74 13.21 1.04
C LEU A 28 -20.82 12.02 1.32
N ASN A 29 -21.40 10.82 1.40
CA ASN A 29 -20.65 9.57 1.52
C ASN A 29 -20.95 8.67 0.33
N LEU A 30 -19.92 8.39 -0.47
CA LEU A 30 -19.93 7.52 -1.64
C LEU A 30 -18.82 6.46 -1.56
N SER A 31 -18.29 6.21 -0.36
CA SER A 31 -17.19 5.26 -0.17
C SER A 31 -17.57 3.83 -0.52
N TYR A 32 -16.58 2.97 -0.75
CA TYR A 32 -16.78 1.55 -1.09
C TYR A 32 -17.74 1.36 -2.26
N ASN A 33 -17.39 1.95 -3.40
CA ASN A 33 -18.10 1.80 -4.66
C ASN A 33 -17.08 1.52 -5.79
N VAL A 34 -17.55 1.49 -7.05
CA VAL A 34 -16.72 1.34 -8.24
C VAL A 34 -16.73 2.61 -9.09
N LEU A 35 -16.89 3.78 -8.46
CA LEU A 35 -16.86 5.08 -9.14
C LEU A 35 -15.46 5.34 -9.69
N ALA A 36 -15.39 5.92 -10.88
CA ALA A 36 -14.15 6.15 -11.62
C ALA A 36 -14.08 7.58 -12.15
N CYS A 37 -13.16 7.83 -13.09
CA CYS A 37 -12.91 9.14 -13.70
C CYS A 37 -12.39 10.18 -12.67
N SER A 38 -12.31 11.44 -13.08
CA SER A 38 -11.85 12.53 -12.23
C SER A 38 -12.94 13.05 -11.31
N ILE A 39 -12.55 13.52 -10.12
CA ILE A 39 -13.40 14.33 -9.26
C ILE A 39 -13.66 15.66 -10.00
N PRO A 40 -14.93 16.00 -10.29
CA PRO A 40 -15.24 17.21 -11.06
C PRO A 40 -14.96 18.47 -10.23
N ASN A 41 -14.50 19.53 -10.89
CA ASN A 41 -14.26 20.83 -10.25
C ASN A 41 -15.54 21.47 -9.67
N THR A 42 -16.71 21.08 -10.18
CA THR A 42 -18.02 21.50 -9.67
C THR A 42 -18.25 21.10 -8.21
N ILE A 43 -17.48 20.15 -7.67
CA ILE A 43 -17.54 19.79 -6.24
C ILE A 43 -17.36 21.01 -5.34
N GLY A 44 -16.54 21.99 -5.75
CA GLY A 44 -16.31 23.22 -4.99
C GLY A 44 -17.49 24.18 -4.93
N LEU A 45 -18.59 23.91 -5.64
CA LEU A 45 -19.85 24.65 -5.52
C LEU A 45 -20.68 24.17 -4.31
N SER A 46 -20.40 22.97 -3.78
CA SER A 46 -21.11 22.36 -2.64
C SER A 46 -20.63 22.93 -1.30
N THR A 47 -20.63 24.26 -1.14
CA THR A 47 -20.00 24.99 -0.02
C THR A 47 -20.60 24.70 1.37
N SER A 48 -21.75 24.03 1.43
CA SER A 48 -22.38 23.56 2.66
C SER A 48 -21.77 22.25 3.20
N LEU A 49 -20.93 21.56 2.42
CA LEU A 49 -20.32 20.28 2.83
C LEU A 49 -19.46 20.44 4.08
N THR A 50 -19.74 19.58 5.06
CA THR A 50 -18.96 19.37 6.29
C THR A 50 -18.24 18.02 6.25
N PHE A 51 -18.78 17.02 5.55
CA PHE A 51 -18.17 15.72 5.37
C PHE A 51 -18.26 15.26 3.91
N LEU A 52 -17.10 14.99 3.32
CA LEU A 52 -16.95 14.40 1.99
C LEU A 52 -16.15 13.11 2.10
N ASN A 53 -16.77 11.97 1.78
CA ASN A 53 -16.13 10.67 1.75
C ASN A 53 -16.30 10.01 0.38
N LEU A 54 -15.19 9.82 -0.31
CA LEU A 54 -15.05 9.17 -1.62
C LEU A 54 -14.08 7.97 -1.55
N ALA A 55 -13.73 7.51 -0.34
CA ALA A 55 -12.74 6.46 -0.11
C ALA A 55 -13.09 5.15 -0.81
N HIS A 56 -12.09 4.31 -1.11
CA HIS A 56 -12.27 2.99 -1.71
C HIS A 56 -13.12 3.03 -3.00
N ASN A 57 -12.62 3.76 -3.99
CA ASN A 57 -13.21 3.85 -5.33
C ASN A 57 -12.08 3.73 -6.39
N SER A 58 -12.38 4.06 -7.64
CA SER A 58 -11.43 4.10 -8.75
C SER A 58 -11.24 5.52 -9.33
N PHE A 59 -11.46 6.57 -8.54
CA PHE A 59 -11.23 7.96 -8.98
C PHE A 59 -9.78 8.16 -9.42
N MET A 60 -9.57 8.88 -10.52
CA MET A 60 -8.26 9.08 -11.14
C MET A 60 -8.03 10.55 -11.52
N GLY A 61 -6.82 10.89 -11.98
CA GLY A 61 -6.47 12.28 -12.29
C GLY A 61 -6.16 13.09 -11.03
N ILE A 62 -6.23 14.41 -11.13
CA ILE A 62 -5.83 15.32 -10.05
C ILE A 62 -6.99 15.63 -9.09
N LEU A 63 -6.66 15.94 -7.83
CA LEU A 63 -7.62 16.55 -6.90
C LEU A 63 -7.85 18.02 -7.33
N PRO A 64 -9.07 18.44 -7.71
CA PRO A 64 -9.35 19.80 -8.17
C PRO A 64 -9.02 20.85 -7.12
N LEU A 65 -8.46 21.97 -7.56
CA LEU A 65 -8.13 23.12 -6.70
C LEU A 65 -9.38 23.77 -6.06
N GLU A 66 -10.55 23.58 -6.66
CA GLU A 66 -11.85 24.03 -6.17
C GLU A 66 -12.25 23.37 -4.86
N ILE A 67 -11.63 22.25 -4.46
CA ILE A 67 -11.84 21.65 -3.14
C ILE A 67 -11.57 22.66 -2.01
N GLY A 68 -10.64 23.60 -2.23
CA GLY A 68 -10.33 24.68 -1.30
C GLY A 68 -11.42 25.73 -1.14
N LYS A 69 -12.53 25.64 -1.86
CA LYS A 69 -13.72 26.49 -1.66
C LYS A 69 -14.67 25.94 -0.60
N LEU A 70 -14.48 24.68 -0.17
CA LEU A 70 -15.32 24.01 0.82
C LEU A 70 -14.95 24.45 2.25
N ASN A 71 -15.16 25.72 2.55
CA ASN A 71 -14.72 26.35 3.81
C ASN A 71 -15.39 25.76 5.07
N ASN A 72 -16.50 25.02 4.91
CA ASN A 72 -17.19 24.34 6.01
C ASN A 72 -16.72 22.89 6.22
N LEU A 73 -15.82 22.39 5.37
CA LEU A 73 -15.39 21.00 5.39
C LEU A 73 -14.61 20.70 6.66
N GLN A 74 -15.09 19.72 7.41
CA GLN A 74 -14.47 19.20 8.63
C GLN A 74 -13.75 17.88 8.36
N LYS A 75 -14.30 17.04 7.47
CA LYS A 75 -13.77 15.71 7.19
C LYS A 75 -13.70 15.50 5.69
N LEU A 76 -12.50 15.25 5.19
CA LEU A 76 -12.23 14.86 3.81
C LEU A 76 -11.56 13.50 3.81
N ASP A 77 -12.21 12.53 3.17
CA ASP A 77 -11.69 11.19 2.99
C ASP A 77 -11.78 10.81 1.52
N ILE A 78 -10.63 10.70 0.85
CA ILE A 78 -10.54 10.29 -0.56
C ILE A 78 -9.49 9.18 -0.73
N SER A 79 -9.24 8.44 0.34
CA SER A 79 -8.24 7.38 0.36
C SER A 79 -8.58 6.24 -0.60
N ASP A 80 -7.58 5.42 -0.90
CA ASP A 80 -7.72 4.19 -1.67
C ASP A 80 -8.42 4.41 -3.01
N ASN A 81 -7.82 5.31 -3.77
CA ASN A 81 -8.21 5.70 -5.12
C ASN A 81 -6.96 5.69 -6.04
N LYS A 82 -7.12 6.16 -7.28
CA LYS A 82 -6.05 6.25 -8.28
C LYS A 82 -5.67 7.72 -8.56
N LEU A 83 -5.92 8.63 -7.62
CA LEU A 83 -5.65 10.07 -7.78
C LEU A 83 -4.13 10.30 -7.85
N SER A 84 -3.72 11.28 -8.64
CA SER A 84 -2.32 11.59 -8.93
C SER A 84 -2.08 13.10 -8.98
N GLY A 85 -0.85 13.51 -9.31
CA GLY A 85 -0.46 14.92 -9.32
C GLY A 85 -0.18 15.45 -7.91
N HIS A 86 -0.14 16.78 -7.78
CA HIS A 86 0.17 17.44 -6.51
C HIS A 86 -1.07 17.59 -5.65
N ILE A 87 -0.90 17.54 -4.33
CA ILE A 87 -1.93 17.95 -3.39
C ILE A 87 -2.13 19.48 -3.56
N PRO A 88 -3.34 19.96 -3.86
CA PRO A 88 -3.57 21.38 -4.11
C PRO A 88 -3.38 22.19 -2.82
N SER A 89 -2.57 23.26 -2.90
CA SER A 89 -2.32 24.15 -1.75
C SER A 89 -3.59 24.86 -1.26
N THR A 90 -4.62 24.97 -2.10
CA THR A 90 -5.92 25.55 -1.77
C THR A 90 -6.67 24.76 -0.69
N LEU A 91 -6.34 23.48 -0.45
CA LEU A 91 -6.86 22.73 0.70
C LEU A 91 -6.57 23.42 2.05
N GLY A 92 -5.48 24.19 2.14
CA GLY A 92 -5.15 25.00 3.31
C GLY A 92 -6.18 26.07 3.66
N ASN A 93 -7.14 26.37 2.77
CA ASN A 93 -8.25 27.29 3.02
C ASN A 93 -9.41 26.65 3.81
N CYS A 94 -9.43 25.32 3.94
CA CYS A 94 -10.47 24.60 4.67
C CYS A 94 -10.19 24.66 6.19
N LEU A 95 -10.30 25.84 6.79
CA LEU A 95 -9.84 26.10 8.17
C LEU A 95 -10.58 25.29 9.25
N LYS A 96 -11.74 24.69 8.92
CA LYS A 96 -12.51 23.83 9.82
C LYS A 96 -12.11 22.35 9.73
N LEU A 97 -11.13 21.99 8.91
CA LEU A 97 -10.75 20.61 8.67
C LEU A 97 -10.12 19.98 9.92
N GLU A 98 -10.71 18.87 10.36
CA GLU A 98 -10.32 18.05 11.51
C GLU A 98 -9.70 16.72 11.06
N SER A 99 -10.14 16.18 9.92
CA SER A 99 -9.64 14.91 9.38
C SER A 99 -9.39 15.02 7.88
N LEU A 100 -8.15 14.74 7.48
CA LEU A 100 -7.71 14.65 6.10
C LEU A 100 -7.07 13.28 5.84
N ARG A 101 -7.74 12.46 5.04
CA ARG A 101 -7.29 11.12 4.62
C ARG A 101 -7.12 11.06 3.11
N LEU A 102 -5.86 10.94 2.67
CA LEU A 102 -5.44 10.88 1.27
C LEU A 102 -4.63 9.60 0.98
N GLU A 103 -4.58 8.65 1.92
CA GLU A 103 -3.76 7.44 1.82
C GLU A 103 -4.11 6.57 0.61
N GLY A 104 -3.17 5.72 0.20
CA GLY A 104 -3.40 4.74 -0.87
C GLY A 104 -3.71 5.35 -2.24
N ASN A 105 -3.12 6.50 -2.54
CA ASN A 105 -3.22 7.18 -3.84
C ASN A 105 -1.85 7.27 -4.54
N LYS A 106 -1.77 8.06 -5.61
CA LYS A 106 -0.54 8.31 -6.39
C LYS A 106 -0.14 9.79 -6.35
N PHE A 107 -0.45 10.50 -5.26
CA PHE A 107 -0.04 11.91 -5.09
C PHE A 107 1.48 12.03 -5.09
N GLN A 108 1.99 13.12 -5.65
CA GLN A 108 3.41 13.40 -5.83
C GLN A 108 3.75 14.85 -5.43
N GLY A 109 5.05 15.15 -5.37
CA GLY A 109 5.54 16.45 -4.92
C GLY A 109 5.56 16.58 -3.40
N SER A 110 5.77 17.80 -2.90
CA SER A 110 5.86 18.07 -1.46
C SER A 110 4.49 18.20 -0.80
N ILE A 111 4.44 17.95 0.51
CA ILE A 111 3.28 18.29 1.33
C ILE A 111 3.09 19.82 1.28
N PRO A 112 1.88 20.35 1.01
CA PRO A 112 1.68 21.79 0.88
C PRO A 112 2.00 22.55 2.18
N PRO A 113 2.82 23.62 2.14
CA PRO A 113 3.10 24.46 3.31
C PRO A 113 1.84 25.05 3.95
N SER A 114 0.81 25.30 3.13
CA SER A 114 -0.48 25.84 3.54
C SER A 114 -1.26 24.94 4.51
N PHE A 115 -0.84 23.68 4.70
CA PHE A 115 -1.44 22.80 5.70
C PHE A 115 -1.21 23.29 7.12
N SER A 116 -0.19 24.12 7.36
CA SER A 116 0.03 24.79 8.65
C SER A 116 -1.12 25.69 9.11
N SER A 117 -1.94 26.17 8.16
CA SER A 117 -3.15 26.95 8.43
C SER A 117 -4.31 26.11 8.99
N LEU A 118 -4.25 24.77 8.89
CA LEU A 118 -5.30 23.85 9.32
C LEU A 118 -5.24 23.65 10.85
N GLY A 119 -5.44 24.73 11.59
CA GLY A 119 -5.21 24.78 13.03
C GLY A 119 -6.11 23.89 13.88
N GLY A 120 -7.13 23.24 13.31
CA GLY A 120 -8.00 22.25 13.97
C GLY A 120 -7.74 20.80 13.55
N LEU A 121 -6.72 20.53 12.73
CA LEU A 121 -6.49 19.20 12.17
C LEU A 121 -6.05 18.20 13.25
N GLU A 122 -6.82 17.12 13.40
CA GLU A 122 -6.57 16.02 14.33
C GLU A 122 -5.98 14.79 13.64
N ILE A 123 -6.39 14.53 12.40
CA ILE A 123 -5.96 13.35 11.63
C ILE A 123 -5.43 13.83 10.27
N LEU A 124 -4.17 13.48 10.00
CA LEU A 124 -3.53 13.65 8.70
C LEU A 124 -2.91 12.33 8.27
N ASP A 125 -3.58 11.64 7.35
CA ASP A 125 -3.02 10.45 6.70
C ASP A 125 -2.71 10.73 5.23
N LEU A 126 -1.42 10.69 4.91
CA LEU A 126 -0.86 10.86 3.56
C LEU A 126 -0.08 9.62 3.14
N SER A 127 -0.24 8.50 3.85
CA SER A 127 0.59 7.32 3.66
C SER A 127 0.37 6.64 2.31
N CYS A 128 1.30 5.78 1.92
CA CYS A 128 1.20 4.98 0.69
C CYS A 128 0.99 5.79 -0.60
N ASN A 129 1.59 6.98 -0.67
CA ASN A 129 1.57 7.85 -1.86
C ASN A 129 2.96 7.86 -2.54
N ASN A 130 3.23 8.88 -3.35
CA ASN A 130 4.51 9.11 -4.00
C ASN A 130 5.05 10.52 -3.69
N LEU A 131 4.71 11.04 -2.49
CA LEU A 131 5.13 12.36 -2.01
C LEU A 131 6.64 12.39 -1.79
N SER A 132 7.25 13.53 -2.02
CA SER A 132 8.71 13.70 -2.03
C SER A 132 9.13 15.06 -1.47
N GLY A 133 10.42 15.21 -1.17
CA GLY A 133 10.98 16.43 -0.57
C GLY A 133 10.92 16.40 0.96
N GLN A 134 11.36 17.49 1.58
CA GLN A 134 11.45 17.57 3.04
C GLN A 134 10.07 17.77 3.68
N ILE A 135 9.92 17.23 4.90
CA ILE A 135 8.82 17.58 5.79
C ILE A 135 9.09 18.98 6.33
N GLN A 136 8.26 19.96 5.97
CA GLN A 136 8.46 21.34 6.40
C GLN A 136 8.14 21.53 7.89
N GLU A 137 8.87 22.45 8.55
CA GLU A 137 8.64 22.80 9.96
C GLU A 137 7.22 23.35 10.20
N ASP A 138 6.58 23.91 9.19
CA ASP A 138 5.23 24.48 9.28
C ASP A 138 4.18 23.43 9.70
N ILE A 139 4.37 22.15 9.30
CA ILE A 139 3.49 21.03 9.72
C ILE A 139 3.69 20.71 11.20
N ALA A 140 4.88 21.01 11.76
CA ALA A 140 5.14 20.82 13.18
C ALA A 140 4.27 21.71 14.07
N ALA A 141 3.74 22.82 13.53
CA ALA A 141 2.88 23.76 14.25
C ALA A 141 1.45 23.23 14.51
N LEU A 142 1.06 22.10 13.91
CA LEU A 142 -0.26 21.48 14.05
C LEU A 142 -0.43 20.81 15.43
N ARG A 143 -0.73 21.62 16.43
CA ARG A 143 -0.81 21.23 17.85
C ARG A 143 -1.94 20.28 18.24
N PHE A 144 -2.96 20.12 17.41
CA PHE A 144 -4.11 19.25 17.70
C PHE A 144 -4.04 17.89 17.02
N LEU A 145 -2.96 17.61 16.26
CA LEU A 145 -2.78 16.32 15.63
C LEU A 145 -2.72 15.20 16.67
N LYS A 146 -3.59 14.20 16.48
CA LYS A 146 -3.67 12.94 17.23
C LYS A 146 -3.16 11.77 16.41
N ASN A 147 -3.14 11.91 15.08
CA ASN A 147 -2.59 10.91 14.16
C ASN A 147 -1.97 11.61 12.94
N LEU A 148 -0.68 11.38 12.71
CA LEU A 148 0.08 11.83 11.56
C LEU A 148 0.75 10.63 10.90
N ASN A 149 0.24 10.20 9.75
CA ASN A 149 0.79 9.08 9.01
C ASN A 149 1.35 9.56 7.68
N LEU A 150 2.68 9.56 7.56
CA LEU A 150 3.42 9.92 6.33
C LEU A 150 4.18 8.71 5.77
N SER A 151 3.89 7.51 6.27
CA SER A 151 4.61 6.29 5.92
C SER A 151 4.48 5.93 4.43
N PHE A 152 5.43 5.17 3.92
CA PHE A 152 5.44 4.64 2.55
C PHE A 152 5.32 5.72 1.47
N ASN A 153 6.09 6.80 1.63
CA ASN A 153 6.30 7.83 0.63
C ASN A 153 7.78 7.88 0.20
N ASN A 154 8.12 8.89 -0.60
CA ASN A 154 9.47 9.22 -1.05
C ASN A 154 10.03 10.46 -0.33
N LEU A 155 9.63 10.69 0.93
CA LEU A 155 10.09 11.84 1.72
C LEU A 155 11.59 11.72 2.01
N THR A 156 12.25 12.87 2.04
CA THR A 156 13.71 12.98 2.19
C THR A 156 14.09 13.90 3.35
N ASP A 157 15.39 13.93 3.63
CA ASP A 157 16.04 14.87 4.54
C ASP A 157 15.79 14.60 6.03
N GLU A 158 16.27 15.53 6.86
CA GLU A 158 16.17 15.42 8.31
C GLU A 158 14.74 15.67 8.78
N MET A 159 14.23 14.74 9.60
CA MET A 159 12.92 14.90 10.23
C MET A 159 12.93 16.08 11.22
N PRO A 160 11.92 16.97 11.20
CA PRO A 160 11.79 18.02 12.20
C PRO A 160 11.77 17.43 13.63
N LEU A 161 12.47 18.08 14.57
CA LEU A 161 12.57 17.63 15.98
C LEU A 161 11.61 18.38 16.94
N GLN A 162 10.75 19.22 16.38
CA GLN A 162 9.87 20.12 17.13
C GLN A 162 8.39 19.78 16.89
N GLY A 163 7.53 20.35 17.73
CA GLY A 163 6.07 20.26 17.58
C GLY A 163 5.57 18.82 17.64
N VAL A 164 4.64 18.47 16.74
CA VAL A 164 4.03 17.14 16.65
C VAL A 164 5.08 16.03 16.58
N PHE A 165 6.22 16.28 15.92
CA PHE A 165 7.30 15.31 15.67
C PHE A 165 8.03 14.80 16.92
N ARG A 166 7.77 15.37 18.10
CA ARG A 166 8.27 14.84 19.38
C ARG A 166 7.48 13.63 19.87
N ASN A 167 6.23 13.48 19.45
CA ASN A 167 5.36 12.43 19.96
C ASN A 167 5.38 11.20 19.04
N SER A 168 6.29 10.26 19.30
CA SER A 168 6.38 8.99 18.54
C SER A 168 5.11 8.15 18.51
N SER A 169 4.18 8.34 19.46
CA SER A 169 2.97 7.51 19.54
C SER A 169 1.91 7.91 18.53
N ILE A 170 1.97 9.12 17.99
CA ILE A 170 0.98 9.66 17.04
C ILE A 170 1.52 9.77 15.62
N ILE A 171 2.78 9.36 15.38
CA ILE A 171 3.45 9.55 14.08
C ILE A 171 3.94 8.24 13.51
N SER A 172 3.61 8.02 12.23
CA SER A 172 4.15 6.93 11.42
C SER A 172 4.94 7.49 10.23
N LEU A 173 6.24 7.18 10.16
CA LEU A 173 7.17 7.63 9.11
C LEU A 173 7.83 6.47 8.35
N VAL A 174 7.47 5.23 8.69
CA VAL A 174 8.07 4.00 8.14
C VAL A 174 8.01 3.99 6.61
N GLY A 175 9.01 3.42 5.94
CA GLY A 175 8.99 3.25 4.49
C GLY A 175 9.47 4.45 3.67
N ASN A 176 9.84 5.57 4.30
CA ASN A 176 10.51 6.70 3.64
C ASN A 176 12.03 6.49 3.62
N LYS A 177 12.57 5.96 2.52
CA LYS A 177 13.99 5.59 2.42
C LYS A 177 14.98 6.76 2.56
N GLY A 178 14.55 7.97 2.19
CA GLY A 178 15.39 9.17 2.21
C GLY A 178 15.31 9.97 3.50
N LEU A 179 14.41 9.60 4.42
CA LEU A 179 14.20 10.30 5.69
C LEU A 179 15.18 9.78 6.74
N TYR A 180 15.83 10.69 7.46
CA TYR A 180 16.79 10.35 8.51
C TYR A 180 16.67 11.29 9.71
N GLY A 181 17.32 10.94 10.82
CA GLY A 181 17.26 11.72 12.07
C GLY A 181 16.10 11.31 12.98
N GLY A 182 15.58 12.26 13.77
CA GLY A 182 14.48 11.99 14.70
C GLY A 182 14.85 11.34 16.03
N ILE A 183 13.83 11.04 16.84
CA ILE A 183 14.02 10.40 18.15
C ILE A 183 14.30 8.90 17.99
N ALA A 184 15.17 8.35 18.85
CA ALA A 184 15.65 6.97 18.76
C ALA A 184 14.52 5.91 18.67
N LYS A 185 13.35 6.20 19.24
CA LYS A 185 12.16 5.33 19.20
C LYS A 185 11.55 5.14 17.80
N MET A 186 11.82 6.05 16.86
CA MET A 186 11.26 5.99 15.49
C MET A 186 12.09 5.14 14.52
N GLN A 187 13.20 4.54 14.98
CA GLN A 187 14.08 3.64 14.19
C GLN A 187 14.53 4.21 12.84
N LEU A 188 14.62 5.54 12.71
CA LEU A 188 15.09 6.18 11.49
C LEU A 188 16.63 6.09 11.38
N PRO A 189 17.18 6.00 10.16
CA PRO A 189 18.63 6.06 9.94
C PRO A 189 19.23 7.32 10.57
N THR A 190 20.39 7.21 11.19
CA THR A 190 21.12 8.38 11.70
C THR A 190 21.68 9.21 10.55
N CYS A 191 21.71 10.54 10.71
CA CYS A 191 22.28 11.47 9.74
C CYS A 191 23.67 10.99 9.25
N PRO A 192 23.92 10.89 7.94
CA PRO A 192 25.24 10.58 7.42
C PRO A 192 26.19 11.70 7.86
N LYS A 193 27.14 11.39 8.77
CA LYS A 193 28.23 12.31 9.08
C LYS A 193 28.89 12.68 7.76
N SER A 194 28.91 13.97 7.41
CA SER A 194 29.52 14.53 6.21
C SER A 194 30.80 13.77 5.85
N MET A 195 30.73 12.91 4.82
CA MET A 195 31.93 12.35 4.21
C MET A 195 32.58 13.52 3.48
N LYS A 196 33.56 14.16 4.13
CA LYS A 196 34.56 14.96 3.42
C LYS A 196 35.01 14.13 2.23
N LYS A 197 34.87 14.69 1.03
CA LYS A 197 35.23 14.07 -0.24
C LYS A 197 36.73 13.83 -0.25
N GLY A 198 37.15 12.73 0.36
CA GLY A 198 38.54 12.28 0.36
C GLY A 198 38.86 11.85 -1.06
N ASN A 199 39.68 12.63 -1.75
CA ASN A 199 40.30 12.24 -3.01
C ASN A 199 41.17 11.00 -2.77
N SER A 200 40.56 9.82 -2.74
CA SER A 200 41.27 8.56 -2.62
C SER A 200 41.86 8.20 -3.98
N LEU A 201 43.18 8.34 -4.08
CA LEU A 201 44.00 7.90 -5.21
C LEU A 201 43.68 6.45 -5.61
N GLY A 202 43.30 5.61 -4.64
CA GLY A 202 42.89 4.22 -4.85
C GLY A 202 41.66 4.07 -5.76
N PHE A 203 40.66 4.95 -5.66
CA PHE A 203 39.49 4.88 -6.53
C PHE A 203 39.84 5.17 -8.00
N LYS A 204 40.75 6.12 -8.25
CA LYS A 204 41.24 6.42 -9.61
C LYS A 204 42.04 5.24 -10.18
N ILE A 205 42.86 4.58 -9.36
CA ILE A 205 43.65 3.41 -9.77
C ILE A 205 42.74 2.23 -10.10
N ILE A 206 41.72 1.96 -9.28
CA ILE A 206 40.76 0.88 -9.53
C ILE A 206 40.01 1.10 -10.85
N VAL A 207 39.51 2.33 -11.07
CA VAL A 207 38.82 2.69 -12.32
C VAL A 207 39.75 2.52 -13.53
N ALA A 208 41.01 2.94 -13.43
CA ALA A 208 41.99 2.78 -14.50
C ALA A 208 42.28 1.30 -14.83
N ILE A 209 42.46 0.46 -13.80
CA ILE A 209 42.69 -0.99 -13.98
C ILE A 209 41.46 -1.68 -14.59
N THR A 210 40.25 -1.31 -14.17
CA THR A 210 39.04 -1.89 -14.77
C THR A 210 38.89 -1.50 -16.24
N CYS A 211 39.21 -0.26 -16.61
CA CYS A 211 39.14 0.19 -18.00
C CYS A 211 40.15 -0.54 -18.90
N THR A 212 41.38 -0.79 -18.43
CA THR A 212 42.39 -1.50 -19.24
C THR A 212 42.02 -2.96 -19.47
N VAL A 213 41.46 -3.63 -18.47
CA VAL A 213 40.98 -5.01 -18.60
C VAL A 213 39.83 -5.08 -19.62
N VAL A 214 38.85 -4.18 -19.52
CA VAL A 214 37.70 -4.15 -20.46
C VAL A 214 38.16 -3.90 -21.89
N VAL A 215 39.05 -2.93 -22.12
CA VAL A 215 39.60 -2.65 -23.45
C VAL A 215 40.39 -3.85 -23.99
N GLY A 216 41.20 -4.51 -23.15
CA GLY A 216 41.90 -5.73 -23.53
C GLY A 216 40.97 -6.86 -23.94
N THR A 217 39.87 -7.08 -23.19
CA THR A 217 38.87 -8.10 -23.53
C THR A 217 38.13 -7.79 -24.84
N LEU A 218 37.81 -6.52 -25.11
CA LEU A 218 37.19 -6.11 -26.37
C LEU A 218 38.11 -6.32 -27.57
N ILE A 219 39.41 -6.02 -27.44
CA ILE A 219 40.40 -6.26 -28.49
C ILE A 219 40.53 -7.77 -28.76
N LEU A 220 40.55 -8.61 -27.71
CA LEU A 220 40.62 -10.06 -27.86
C LEU A 220 39.38 -10.61 -28.59
N LEU A 221 38.19 -10.14 -28.23
CA LEU A 221 36.94 -10.50 -28.90
C LEU A 221 36.94 -10.07 -30.37
N LEU A 222 37.47 -8.89 -30.67
CA LEU A 222 37.60 -8.38 -32.04
C LEU A 222 38.58 -9.24 -32.87
N VAL A 223 39.69 -9.68 -32.29
CA VAL A 223 40.62 -10.62 -32.93
C VAL A 223 39.95 -11.98 -33.20
N VAL A 224 39.20 -12.52 -32.24
CA VAL A 224 38.44 -13.78 -32.42
C VAL A 224 37.38 -13.63 -33.51
N PHE A 225 36.67 -12.49 -33.54
CA PHE A 225 35.67 -12.19 -34.56
C PHE A 225 36.29 -12.10 -35.95
N LEU A 226 37.45 -11.43 -36.09
CA LEU A 226 38.18 -11.35 -37.35
C LEU A 226 38.73 -12.72 -37.79
N ARG A 227 39.17 -13.57 -36.84
CA ARG A 227 39.56 -14.96 -37.12
C ARG A 227 38.38 -15.80 -37.60
N LYS A 228 37.20 -15.66 -36.98
CA LYS A 228 35.96 -16.32 -37.44
C LYS A 228 35.52 -15.82 -38.83
N ARG A 229 35.70 -14.53 -39.12
CA ARG A 229 35.46 -13.97 -40.47
C ARG A 229 36.38 -14.59 -41.51
N LYS A 230 37.68 -14.74 -41.20
CA LYS A 230 38.66 -15.39 -42.08
C LYS A 230 38.40 -16.89 -42.28
N GLN A 231 37.73 -17.55 -41.33
CA GLN A 231 37.34 -18.95 -41.44
C GLN A 231 36.05 -19.15 -42.26
N LYS A 232 35.28 -18.08 -42.51
CA LYS A 232 34.02 -18.12 -43.27
C LYS A 232 34.18 -18.04 -44.79
N ASP A 233 35.40 -17.80 -45.30
CA ASP A 233 35.72 -17.83 -46.75
C ASP A 233 36.10 -19.23 -47.28
N LYS A 234 35.92 -20.29 -46.49
CA LYS A 234 36.04 -21.68 -46.95
C LYS A 234 34.86 -22.50 -46.46
N SER A 235 33.74 -22.43 -47.20
CA SER A 235 32.86 -23.56 -47.55
C SER A 235 31.45 -23.04 -47.81
N THR A 236 31.02 -23.14 -49.07
CA THR A 236 29.62 -22.99 -49.49
C THR A 236 29.08 -24.37 -49.81
N THR A 237 27.89 -24.68 -49.30
CA THR A 237 26.77 -25.52 -49.82
C THR A 237 26.11 -26.25 -48.65
N LEU A 238 24.81 -26.46 -48.50
CA LEU A 238 23.50 -25.93 -48.95
C LEU A 238 22.50 -27.01 -48.45
N SER A 239 21.33 -26.58 -47.96
CA SER A 239 20.09 -27.32 -47.64
C SER A 239 19.76 -27.32 -46.14
N SER A 240 18.54 -27.07 -45.70
CA SER A 240 17.36 -26.47 -46.29
C SER A 240 16.55 -25.84 -45.16
N LEU A 241 15.66 -24.94 -45.54
CA LEU A 241 14.78 -24.15 -44.69
C LEU A 241 13.86 -25.03 -43.80
N GLY A 242 13.44 -24.45 -42.68
CA GLY A 242 12.58 -25.08 -41.69
C GLY A 242 11.12 -25.24 -42.10
N ASP A 243 10.41 -25.80 -41.12
CA ASP A 243 8.97 -25.97 -40.94
C ASP A 243 8.72 -27.42 -40.54
N ASP A 244 7.88 -27.76 -39.59
CA ASP A 244 7.21 -27.05 -38.52
C ASP A 244 6.53 -28.17 -37.71
N LEU A 245 5.97 -27.83 -36.55
CA LEU A 245 4.74 -28.41 -36.01
C LEU A 245 4.32 -29.81 -36.52
N LEU A 246 4.39 -30.81 -35.62
CA LEU A 246 3.26 -31.67 -35.24
C LEU A 246 3.76 -33.05 -34.75
N ARG A 247 4.07 -33.14 -33.45
CA ARG A 247 3.94 -34.34 -32.58
C ARG A 247 4.64 -34.03 -31.24
N PHE A 248 4.18 -33.14 -30.36
CA PHE A 248 2.85 -33.11 -29.74
C PHE A 248 2.16 -34.46 -29.79
N LEU A 249 2.52 -35.35 -28.86
CA LEU A 249 1.56 -36.22 -28.17
C LEU A 249 2.33 -37.05 -27.11
N THR A 250 1.97 -36.80 -25.85
CA THR A 250 1.86 -37.80 -24.75
C THR A 250 3.15 -38.49 -24.25
N VAL A 251 3.63 -38.20 -23.04
CA VAL A 251 3.15 -38.70 -21.72
C VAL A 251 3.90 -39.98 -21.28
N ASN A 252 4.35 -39.94 -20.01
CA ASN A 252 4.75 -40.99 -19.07
C ASN A 252 6.21 -41.52 -19.02
N CYS A 253 6.89 -41.03 -17.96
CA CYS A 253 7.52 -41.72 -16.83
C CYS A 253 8.66 -42.76 -16.98
N SER A 254 9.64 -42.55 -16.09
CA SER A 254 10.56 -43.51 -15.44
C SER A 254 11.59 -44.25 -16.30
N ASN A 255 12.85 -43.79 -16.29
CA ASN A 255 13.95 -44.40 -15.52
C ASN A 255 15.30 -43.79 -15.95
N SER A 256 16.26 -43.85 -15.02
CA SER A 256 17.69 -43.49 -15.11
C SER A 256 18.31 -43.46 -16.51
N ASP A 257 19.04 -42.40 -16.85
CA ASP A 257 20.51 -42.42 -16.80
C ASP A 257 21.09 -41.01 -17.05
N GLY A 258 22.32 -40.79 -16.60
CA GLY A 258 22.97 -39.49 -16.41
C GLY A 258 23.11 -38.61 -17.66
N GLY A 259 22.77 -37.34 -17.49
CA GLY A 259 23.14 -36.24 -18.38
C GLY A 259 22.95 -34.94 -17.62
N GLN A 260 24.05 -34.23 -17.36
CA GLN A 260 24.12 -33.04 -16.52
C GLN A 260 22.98 -32.04 -16.78
N THR A 261 22.02 -31.99 -15.87
CA THR A 261 21.11 -30.85 -15.76
C THR A 261 21.87 -29.75 -15.06
N ASN A 262 22.20 -28.67 -15.76
CA ASN A 262 22.44 -27.40 -15.11
C ASN A 262 21.14 -27.05 -14.37
N SER A 263 21.04 -27.42 -13.10
CA SER A 263 19.96 -26.98 -12.24
C SER A 263 20.12 -25.47 -12.15
N LEU A 264 19.30 -24.75 -12.91
CA LEU A 264 19.06 -23.34 -12.64
C LEU A 264 18.46 -23.31 -11.24
N ALA A 265 19.30 -23.10 -10.23
CA ALA A 265 18.91 -23.20 -8.84
C ALA A 265 17.79 -22.18 -8.60
N ILE A 266 16.56 -22.68 -8.41
CA ILE A 266 15.44 -21.87 -7.94
C ILE A 266 15.87 -21.37 -6.56
N LYS A 267 16.24 -20.09 -6.47
CA LYS A 267 16.59 -19.48 -5.19
C LYS A 267 15.30 -19.20 -4.41
N GLY A 268 15.04 -20.02 -3.40
CA GLY A 268 14.14 -19.72 -2.29
C GLY A 268 13.52 -20.98 -1.68
N SER A 269 12.75 -20.78 -0.61
CA SER A 269 12.20 -21.88 0.19
C SER A 269 11.01 -22.54 -0.49
N ILE A 270 11.01 -23.88 -0.55
CA ILE A 270 9.95 -24.68 -1.17
C ILE A 270 8.59 -24.30 -0.56
N GLY A 271 7.61 -24.02 -1.42
CA GLY A 271 6.24 -23.63 -1.04
C GLY A 271 6.04 -22.12 -0.80
N TYR A 272 7.11 -21.33 -0.65
CA TYR A 272 7.04 -19.88 -0.46
C TYR A 272 7.31 -19.09 -1.73
N VAL A 273 8.07 -19.68 -2.66
CA VAL A 273 8.53 -18.99 -3.86
C VAL A 273 7.48 -19.11 -4.97
N ALA A 274 7.13 -17.97 -5.56
CA ALA A 274 6.25 -17.94 -6.73
C ALA A 274 6.88 -18.67 -7.95
N LEU A 275 6.07 -19.38 -8.73
CA LEU A 275 6.55 -20.25 -9.81
C LEU A 275 7.38 -19.49 -10.86
N GLU A 276 7.06 -18.22 -11.12
CA GLU A 276 7.76 -17.42 -12.11
C GLU A 276 9.23 -17.12 -11.77
N TYR A 277 9.66 -17.26 -10.51
CA TYR A 277 11.09 -17.18 -10.16
C TYR A 277 11.91 -18.33 -10.76
N GLY A 278 11.29 -19.49 -10.99
CA GLY A 278 11.94 -20.64 -11.64
C GLY A 278 11.96 -20.56 -13.17
N ILE A 279 11.07 -19.78 -13.77
CA ILE A 279 10.89 -19.68 -15.23
C ILE A 279 11.59 -18.44 -15.82
N GLY A 280 12.25 -17.62 -14.99
CA GLY A 280 12.92 -16.39 -15.44
C GLY A 280 11.95 -15.23 -15.71
N GLY A 281 10.85 -15.17 -14.95
CA GLY A 281 9.84 -14.12 -15.05
C GLY A 281 10.42 -12.72 -14.79
N LYS A 282 9.89 -11.72 -15.52
CA LYS A 282 10.38 -10.32 -15.48
C LYS A 282 9.82 -9.47 -14.33
N THR A 283 9.07 -10.04 -13.39
CA THR A 283 8.36 -9.29 -12.34
C THR A 283 8.74 -9.76 -10.93
N PRO A 284 9.98 -9.48 -10.47
CA PRO A 284 10.42 -9.88 -9.14
C PRO A 284 9.48 -9.35 -8.04
N THR A 285 8.98 -8.12 -8.19
CA THR A 285 8.06 -7.51 -7.21
C THR A 285 6.75 -8.28 -7.03
N LYS A 286 6.22 -8.92 -8.07
CA LYS A 286 4.98 -9.73 -7.98
C LYS A 286 5.23 -11.09 -7.35
N GLY A 287 6.43 -11.64 -7.53
CA GLY A 287 6.88 -12.81 -6.80
C GLY A 287 7.13 -12.51 -5.32
N ASP A 288 7.63 -11.31 -4.99
CA ASP A 288 7.88 -10.89 -3.61
C ASP A 288 6.54 -10.75 -2.85
N VAL A 289 5.52 -10.17 -3.50
CA VAL A 289 4.14 -10.09 -2.98
C VAL A 289 3.58 -11.49 -2.66
N TYR A 290 3.71 -12.43 -3.59
CA TYR A 290 3.27 -13.81 -3.36
C TYR A 290 4.00 -14.44 -2.16
N SER A 291 5.33 -14.28 -2.10
CA SER A 291 6.16 -14.88 -1.06
C SER A 291 5.86 -14.30 0.33
N TYR A 292 5.65 -12.99 0.40
CA TYR A 292 5.24 -12.29 1.60
C TYR A 292 3.89 -12.82 2.12
N GLU A 293 2.95 -13.08 1.22
CA GLU A 293 1.64 -13.55 1.64
C GLU A 293 1.65 -14.98 2.17
N ILE A 294 2.41 -15.87 1.55
CA ILE A 294 2.51 -17.24 2.07
C ILE A 294 3.06 -17.25 3.50
N LEU A 295 3.96 -16.31 3.85
CA LEU A 295 4.41 -16.11 5.23
C LEU A 295 3.29 -15.59 6.13
N LEU A 296 2.44 -14.68 5.63
CA LEU A 296 1.30 -14.16 6.38
C LEU A 296 0.27 -15.24 6.69
N LEU A 297 -0.07 -16.09 5.72
CA LEU A 297 -0.92 -17.26 5.94
C LEU A 297 -0.27 -18.29 6.88
N GLU A 298 1.04 -18.50 6.81
CA GLU A 298 1.75 -19.36 7.77
C GLU A 298 1.62 -18.80 9.19
N MET A 299 1.87 -17.49 9.38
CA MET A 299 1.74 -16.84 10.68
C MET A 299 0.30 -16.91 11.22
N LEU A 300 -0.70 -16.77 10.35
CA LEU A 300 -2.11 -16.85 10.73
C LEU A 300 -2.54 -18.26 11.11
N THR A 301 -2.10 -19.27 10.36
CA THR A 301 -2.62 -20.64 10.49
C THR A 301 -1.74 -21.56 11.32
N GLY A 302 -0.51 -21.15 11.62
CA GLY A 302 0.54 -21.97 12.22
C GLY A 302 1.03 -23.10 11.31
N LYS A 303 0.62 -23.12 10.03
CA LYS A 303 0.89 -24.21 9.10
C LYS A 303 1.86 -23.78 8.01
N ARG A 304 2.95 -24.53 7.88
CA ARG A 304 3.90 -24.37 6.78
C ARG A 304 3.28 -24.80 5.45
N PRO A 305 3.64 -24.17 4.32
CA PRO A 305 3.24 -24.63 2.98
C PRO A 305 3.65 -26.07 2.67
N THR A 306 4.67 -26.58 3.35
CA THR A 306 5.19 -27.95 3.21
C THR A 306 4.61 -28.93 4.24
N ASN A 307 3.54 -28.55 4.94
CA ASN A 307 2.88 -29.43 5.91
C ASN A 307 2.30 -30.67 5.20
N GLU A 308 2.36 -31.84 5.85
CA GLU A 308 1.85 -33.11 5.33
C GLU A 308 0.34 -33.06 5.01
N LEU A 309 -0.40 -32.12 5.59
CA LEU A 309 -1.81 -31.85 5.25
C LEU A 309 -2.02 -31.44 3.78
N PHE A 310 -0.97 -30.99 3.09
CA PHE A 310 -1.03 -30.40 1.73
C PHE A 310 -0.54 -31.34 0.62
N THR A 311 -0.44 -32.65 0.88
CA THR A 311 0.14 -33.63 -0.07
C THR A 311 -0.70 -33.91 -1.32
N ASN A 312 -1.98 -33.53 -1.35
CA ASN A 312 -2.92 -33.81 -2.45
C ASN A 312 -3.03 -32.67 -3.49
N GLY A 313 -2.02 -31.80 -3.58
CA GLY A 313 -2.04 -30.64 -4.49
C GLY A 313 -2.81 -29.43 -3.96
N GLN A 314 -3.40 -29.53 -2.77
CA GLN A 314 -3.94 -28.38 -2.06
C GLN A 314 -2.79 -27.54 -1.49
N SER A 315 -2.78 -26.25 -1.81
CA SER A 315 -1.83 -25.31 -1.23
C SER A 315 -2.34 -24.72 0.09
N LEU A 316 -1.45 -24.20 0.93
CA LEU A 316 -1.82 -23.42 2.12
C LEU A 316 -2.79 -22.27 1.78
N HIS A 317 -2.62 -21.68 0.60
CA HIS A 317 -3.51 -20.68 0.03
C HIS A 317 -4.93 -21.22 -0.21
N GLU A 318 -5.07 -22.35 -0.91
CA GLU A 318 -6.37 -22.94 -1.21
C GLU A 318 -7.08 -23.44 0.05
N PHE A 319 -6.32 -24.01 0.99
CA PHE A 319 -6.80 -24.37 2.31
C PHE A 319 -7.40 -23.17 3.06
N SER A 320 -6.69 -22.03 3.05
CA SER A 320 -7.16 -20.82 3.73
C SER A 320 -8.37 -20.21 3.05
N MET A 321 -8.44 -20.29 1.72
CA MET A 321 -9.58 -19.82 0.92
C MET A 321 -10.86 -20.60 1.18
N LEU A 322 -10.78 -21.93 1.30
CA LEU A 322 -11.93 -22.78 1.57
C LEU A 322 -12.55 -22.56 2.96
N ALA A 323 -11.86 -21.83 3.85
CA ALA A 323 -12.35 -21.47 5.16
C ALA A 323 -13.16 -20.16 5.17
N LEU A 324 -13.13 -19.36 4.11
CA LEU A 324 -13.82 -18.08 4.07
C LEU A 324 -15.30 -18.17 3.68
N PRO A 325 -16.15 -17.27 4.21
CA PRO A 325 -15.94 -16.45 5.42
C PRO A 325 -16.29 -17.17 6.73
N GLU A 326 -17.09 -18.25 6.69
CA GLU A 326 -17.76 -18.80 7.87
C GLU A 326 -16.81 -19.58 8.80
N ARG A 327 -15.74 -20.16 8.25
CA ARG A 327 -14.83 -21.07 8.95
C ARG A 327 -13.45 -20.46 9.20
N VAL A 328 -13.30 -19.14 9.03
CA VAL A 328 -12.00 -18.47 9.14
C VAL A 328 -11.37 -18.68 10.53
N MET A 329 -12.19 -18.74 11.58
CA MET A 329 -11.71 -18.94 12.95
C MET A 329 -11.16 -20.36 13.18
N GLU A 330 -11.57 -21.35 12.37
CA GLU A 330 -11.12 -22.73 12.49
C GLU A 330 -9.69 -22.94 11.96
N ILE A 331 -9.22 -22.04 11.08
CA ILE A 331 -7.90 -22.17 10.46
C ILE A 331 -6.82 -21.39 11.20
N VAL A 332 -7.20 -20.44 12.08
CA VAL A 332 -6.27 -19.62 12.85
C VAL A 332 -5.51 -20.47 13.86
N ASP A 333 -4.22 -20.18 14.03
CA ASP A 333 -3.38 -20.81 15.05
C ASP A 333 -3.97 -20.60 16.44
N SER A 334 -4.20 -21.69 17.17
CA SER A 334 -4.67 -21.69 18.55
C SER A 334 -3.74 -20.96 19.52
N HIS A 335 -2.47 -20.76 19.14
CA HIS A 335 -1.48 -20.00 19.92
C HIS A 335 -1.38 -18.53 19.52
N MET A 336 -2.16 -18.07 18.53
CA MET A 336 -2.16 -16.67 18.13
C MET A 336 -2.83 -15.81 19.22
N PRO A 337 -2.13 -14.80 19.78
CA PRO A 337 -2.70 -13.94 20.82
C PRO A 337 -3.75 -13.01 20.19
N LEU A 338 -5.02 -13.40 20.25
CA LEU A 338 -6.17 -12.63 19.75
C LEU A 338 -6.83 -11.82 20.88
N GLU A 339 -6.04 -11.21 21.75
CA GLU A 339 -6.55 -10.34 22.82
C GLU A 339 -6.50 -8.87 22.39
N GLU A 340 -7.58 -8.12 22.63
CA GLU A 340 -7.58 -6.67 22.45
C GLU A 340 -6.62 -6.01 23.47
N PRO A 341 -5.93 -4.91 23.13
CA PRO A 341 -5.15 -4.16 24.10
C PRO A 341 -6.06 -3.64 25.21
N VAL A 342 -5.75 -4.05 26.45
CA VAL A 342 -6.51 -3.82 27.68
C VAL A 342 -6.91 -2.34 27.83
N GLU A 343 -8.19 -2.04 27.62
CA GLU A 343 -8.88 -0.91 28.24
C GLU A 343 -9.94 -1.47 29.20
N VAL A 344 -10.08 -0.77 30.33
CA VAL A 344 -10.66 -1.23 31.59
C VAL A 344 -12.16 -1.59 31.50
N GLU A 345 -12.52 -2.63 32.28
CA GLU A 345 -13.84 -3.12 32.71
C GLU A 345 -14.63 -4.11 31.83
N MET A 346 -14.87 -5.28 32.44
CA MET A 346 -15.56 -6.47 31.94
C MET A 346 -17.07 -6.24 31.82
N ASP A 347 -17.62 -6.44 30.62
CA ASP A 347 -19.05 -6.60 30.39
C ASP A 347 -19.27 -7.60 29.24
N ALA A 348 -20.05 -8.66 29.45
CA ALA A 348 -20.17 -9.81 28.54
C ALA A 348 -20.77 -9.50 27.14
N ARG A 349 -21.26 -8.26 26.93
CA ARG A 349 -21.69 -7.75 25.62
C ARG A 349 -20.53 -7.23 24.76
N ASN A 350 -19.40 -6.83 25.37
CA ASN A 350 -18.21 -6.38 24.65
C ASN A 350 -17.43 -7.56 24.02
N ASP A 351 -17.48 -8.75 24.63
CA ASP A 351 -16.81 -9.95 24.12
C ASP A 351 -17.29 -10.37 22.73
N ARG A 352 -18.62 -10.34 22.48
CA ARG A 352 -19.16 -10.69 21.16
C ARG A 352 -18.76 -9.68 20.09
N VAL A 353 -18.78 -8.40 20.43
CA VAL A 353 -18.37 -7.31 19.52
C VAL A 353 -16.87 -7.38 19.19
N GLY A 354 -16.04 -7.71 20.19
CA GLY A 354 -14.60 -7.94 20.00
C GLY A 354 -14.33 -9.15 19.09
N GLN A 355 -15.03 -10.26 19.31
CA GLN A 355 -14.93 -11.46 18.48
C GLN A 355 -15.38 -11.21 17.02
N ASP A 356 -16.50 -10.51 16.81
CA ASP A 356 -16.98 -10.16 15.46
C ASP A 356 -15.97 -9.28 14.71
N LYS A 357 -15.32 -8.36 15.43
CA LYS A 357 -14.29 -7.47 14.90
C LYS A 357 -13.01 -8.22 14.53
N ILE A 358 -12.55 -9.12 15.40
CA ILE A 358 -11.42 -10.01 15.13
C ILE A 358 -11.72 -10.88 13.90
N GLN A 359 -12.90 -11.49 13.83
CA GLN A 359 -13.32 -12.31 12.69
C GLN A 359 -13.33 -11.50 11.39
N SER A 360 -13.86 -10.27 11.40
CA SER A 360 -13.85 -9.39 10.23
C SER A 360 -12.43 -9.01 9.77
N CYS A 361 -11.51 -8.76 10.70
CA CYS A 361 -10.11 -8.50 10.39
C CYS A 361 -9.44 -9.72 9.75
N LEU A 362 -9.69 -10.92 10.29
CA LEU A 362 -9.16 -12.18 9.77
C LEU A 362 -9.69 -12.48 8.36
N ILE A 363 -10.99 -12.29 8.12
CA ILE A 363 -11.59 -12.42 6.79
C ILE A 363 -10.87 -11.51 5.79
N SER A 364 -10.61 -10.27 6.21
CA SER A 364 -9.95 -9.27 5.36
C SER A 364 -8.49 -9.65 5.06
N LEU A 365 -7.77 -10.19 6.05
CA LEU A 365 -6.40 -10.68 5.87
C LEU A 365 -6.34 -11.83 4.86
N VAL A 366 -7.17 -12.85 5.04
CA VAL A 366 -7.16 -14.04 4.16
C VAL A 366 -7.63 -13.68 2.74
N ARG A 367 -8.61 -12.78 2.58
CA ARG A 367 -9.04 -12.27 1.26
C ARG A 367 -7.95 -11.48 0.55
N MET A 368 -7.21 -10.66 1.30
CA MET A 368 -6.06 -9.96 0.75
C MET A 368 -4.98 -10.95 0.33
N GLY A 369 -4.81 -12.01 1.11
CA GLY A 369 -3.89 -13.06 0.78
C GLY A 369 -4.18 -13.73 -0.55
N PHE A 370 -5.45 -14.05 -0.78
CA PHE A 370 -5.93 -14.54 -2.07
C PHE A 370 -5.55 -13.63 -3.24
N ALA A 371 -5.78 -12.33 -3.09
CA ALA A 371 -5.42 -11.35 -4.10
C ALA A 371 -3.89 -11.21 -4.28
N CYS A 372 -3.08 -11.49 -3.26
CA CYS A 372 -1.61 -11.42 -3.33
C CYS A 372 -0.98 -12.66 -3.95
N SER A 373 -1.58 -13.83 -3.77
CA SER A 373 -1.07 -15.12 -4.25
C SER A 373 -1.81 -15.69 -5.46
N ALA A 374 -2.59 -14.87 -6.19
CA ALA A 374 -3.22 -15.27 -7.44
C ALA A 374 -2.20 -15.90 -8.41
N GLN A 375 -2.54 -17.01 -9.06
CA GLN A 375 -1.63 -17.76 -9.94
C GLN A 375 -0.99 -16.85 -11.02
N PRO A 376 -1.77 -16.12 -11.85
CA PRO A 376 -1.19 -15.17 -12.79
C PRO A 376 -0.65 -13.90 -12.08
N PRO A 377 0.63 -13.52 -12.29
CA PRO A 377 1.22 -12.31 -11.67
C PRO A 377 0.50 -11.00 -12.00
N SER A 378 -0.24 -10.96 -13.12
CA SER A 378 -1.03 -9.80 -13.55
C SER A 378 -2.25 -9.54 -12.69
N GLU A 379 -2.83 -10.57 -12.07
CA GLU A 379 -4.00 -10.44 -11.19
C GLU A 379 -3.61 -10.19 -9.74
N ARG A 380 -2.33 -10.39 -9.41
CA ARG A 380 -1.85 -10.15 -8.06
C ARG A 380 -1.96 -8.68 -7.68
N MET A 381 -2.31 -8.42 -6.44
CA MET A 381 -2.28 -7.10 -5.83
C MET A 381 -0.88 -6.45 -5.94
N ASN A 382 -0.79 -5.12 -6.03
CA ASN A 382 0.51 -4.45 -5.94
C ASN A 382 0.89 -4.30 -4.47
N PHE A 383 2.18 -4.37 -4.16
CA PHE A 383 2.66 -4.25 -2.78
C PHE A 383 2.17 -2.97 -2.07
N LYS A 384 1.95 -1.88 -2.80
CA LYS A 384 1.32 -0.65 -2.25
C LYS A 384 -0.10 -0.91 -1.74
N ASP A 385 -0.92 -1.58 -2.55
CA ASP A 385 -2.30 -1.92 -2.23
C ASP A 385 -2.36 -2.94 -1.08
N VAL A 386 -1.38 -3.85 -0.99
CA VAL A 386 -1.21 -4.79 0.16
C VAL A 386 -0.97 -4.04 1.45
N ILE A 387 -0.02 -3.08 1.45
CA ILE A 387 0.29 -2.29 2.65
C ILE A 387 -0.94 -1.50 3.09
N VAL A 388 -1.62 -0.84 2.15
CA VAL A 388 -2.88 -0.12 2.40
C VAL A 388 -3.88 -1.02 3.09
N GLY A 389 -4.18 -2.19 2.50
CA GLY A 389 -5.14 -3.12 3.09
C GLY A 389 -4.75 -3.56 4.50
N LEU A 390 -3.46 -3.85 4.74
CA LEU A 390 -2.97 -4.23 6.06
C LEU A 390 -3.12 -3.09 7.08
N MET A 391 -2.94 -1.84 6.66
CA MET A 391 -3.19 -0.67 7.50
C MET A 391 -4.66 -0.52 7.83
N THR A 392 -5.56 -0.63 6.84
CA THR A 392 -7.01 -0.59 7.08
C THR A 392 -7.43 -1.64 8.10
N ILE A 393 -6.92 -2.87 7.96
CA ILE A 393 -7.18 -3.95 8.92
C ILE A 393 -6.66 -3.62 10.31
N LYS A 394 -5.43 -3.07 10.39
CA LYS A 394 -4.84 -2.63 11.66
C LYS A 394 -5.67 -1.53 12.33
N GLU A 395 -6.18 -0.57 11.58
CA GLU A 395 -7.02 0.50 12.13
C GLU A 395 -8.35 -0.03 12.66
N VAL A 396 -8.99 -0.93 11.91
CA VAL A 396 -10.20 -1.63 12.35
C VAL A 396 -9.90 -2.40 13.64
N PHE A 397 -8.81 -3.17 13.68
CA PHE A 397 -8.42 -4.00 14.83
C PHE A 397 -8.11 -3.15 16.08
N THR A 398 -7.29 -2.09 15.94
CA THR A 398 -6.83 -1.28 17.07
C THR A 398 -7.86 -0.26 17.57
N GLY A 399 -8.92 0.03 16.80
CA GLY A 399 -9.97 0.95 17.23
C GLY A 399 -9.51 2.42 17.38
N VAL A 400 -8.27 2.74 17.01
CA VAL A 400 -7.67 4.09 17.13
C VAL A 400 -8.40 5.12 16.24
N GLY A 401 -9.12 4.66 15.21
CA GLY A 401 -10.03 5.50 14.41
C GLY A 401 -11.45 5.67 14.97
N ILE A 402 -11.83 4.92 16.02
CA ILE A 402 -13.22 4.81 16.51
C ILE A 402 -13.44 5.56 17.83
N HIS A 403 -12.39 5.81 18.63
CA HIS A 403 -12.52 6.53 19.90
C HIS A 403 -12.97 8.00 19.74
N GLY A 404 -12.80 8.60 18.55
CA GLY A 404 -13.40 9.90 18.19
C GLY A 404 -14.86 9.83 17.68
N ARG A 405 -15.41 8.64 17.43
CA ARG A 405 -16.77 8.45 16.89
C ARG A 405 -17.81 8.07 17.95
N LYS A 406 -17.43 7.53 19.10
CA LYS A 406 -18.38 7.20 20.18
C LYS A 406 -18.83 8.42 21.01
N GLN A 407 -18.03 9.49 21.10
CA GLN A 407 -18.47 10.74 21.78
C GLN A 407 -19.59 11.47 21.02
N LEU A 408 -19.68 11.31 19.69
CA LEU A 408 -20.77 11.89 18.88
C LEU A 408 -22.12 11.15 19.00
N ARG A 409 -22.15 9.97 19.65
CA ARG A 409 -23.41 9.22 19.87
C ARG A 409 -23.99 9.38 21.28
N MET A 410 -23.24 9.93 22.22
CA MET A 410 -23.69 10.18 23.61
C MET A 410 -24.03 11.66 23.90
N GLN A 411 -23.85 12.57 22.94
CA GLN A 411 -24.32 13.96 23.04
C GLN A 411 -25.70 14.22 22.43
N HIS A 412 -26.30 13.25 21.72
CA HIS A 412 -27.64 13.39 21.12
C HIS A 412 -28.72 12.55 21.79
N ALA A 413 -28.46 11.98 22.98
CA ALA A 413 -29.45 11.27 23.78
C ALA A 413 -29.81 11.99 25.10
N GLY A 414 -29.24 13.17 25.37
CA GLY A 414 -29.40 13.88 26.66
C GLY A 414 -30.24 15.16 26.64
N GLU A 415 -30.63 15.68 25.48
CA GLU A 415 -31.40 16.93 25.37
C GLU A 415 -32.75 16.64 24.73
N GLY A 416 -33.70 16.19 25.54
CA GLY A 416 -35.04 15.87 25.06
C GLY A 416 -36.04 15.55 26.16
N THR A 417 -35.95 16.14 27.35
CA THR A 417 -37.03 16.16 28.34
C THR A 417 -36.85 17.32 29.32
N SER A 418 -37.29 18.52 28.94
CA SER A 418 -37.87 19.49 29.88
C SER A 418 -38.54 20.63 29.12
N GLN A 419 -39.62 21.16 29.69
CA GLN A 419 -40.45 22.28 29.24
C GLN A 419 -41.66 21.93 28.35
N ALA A 420 -42.68 21.39 29.01
CA ALA A 420 -44.08 21.74 28.73
C ALA A 420 -44.82 21.84 30.08
N SER A 421 -44.88 23.04 30.64
CA SER A 421 -45.83 23.42 31.70
C SER A 421 -45.94 24.93 31.76
N GLU A 422 -47.20 25.40 31.64
CA GLU A 422 -47.74 26.77 31.65
C GLU A 422 -47.77 27.53 30.32
#